data_AF-A0AAV8RRJ7-F1
#
_entry.id   AF-A0AAV8RRJ7-F1
#
_cell.length_a   1.000
_cell.length_b   1.000
_cell.length_c   1.000
_cell.angle_alpha   90.00
_cell.angle_beta   90.00
_cell.angle_gamma   90.00
#
_symmetry.space_group_name_H-M   'P 1'
#
loop_
_entity.id
_entity.type
_entity.pdbx_description
1 polymer ?
#
loop_
_entity_poly.entity_id
_entity_poly.type
_entity_poly.pdbx_seq_one_letter_code
_entity_poly.pdbx_strand_id
1 'polypeptide(L)'
;MSRRLSASVHHERMEKANGKPPASRLCFLATLSDMFWIMIFYNPEQSVSYSSVPSNPTDFGSIRSARTAKNEGAVPIETIRPASTGSISLHPDCRKLSLWTNMCKFTSNAGLGPPLENAEGVFSNTGWYATNQFAVDVIFNNRTKQYECLTKDSSIAAAIFVPFYAGFDIALYLWGYNISVRDSSSLELVNWLMKRPEWSVMRGRDHFLVAGRITWDFRRLTDSESD
;
A
#
# COMPACT_ATOMS: atom_id res chain seq x y z
N MET A 1 44.33 74.07 41.17
CA MET A 1 42.92 74.45 41.36
C MET A 1 42.11 73.16 41.41
N SER A 2 41.25 73.03 42.43
CA SER A 2 40.28 71.96 42.66
C SER A 2 40.78 70.54 42.96
N ARG A 3 40.22 69.75 43.88
CA ARG A 3 39.43 69.90 45.12
C ARG A 3 39.03 68.43 45.47
N ARG A 4 39.00 68.10 46.76
CA ARG A 4 38.46 66.83 47.31
C ARG A 4 36.99 66.61 46.89
N LEU A 5 36.52 65.36 46.94
CA LEU A 5 35.41 64.84 47.78
C LEU A 5 35.02 63.43 47.27
N SER A 6 35.16 62.40 48.11
CA SER A 6 34.17 61.89 49.08
C SER A 6 33.21 60.88 48.45
N ALA A 7 33.16 59.70 49.07
CA ALA A 7 32.32 58.58 48.71
C ALA A 7 30.83 58.98 48.65
N SER A 8 30.17 58.53 47.59
CA SER A 8 28.71 58.48 47.47
C SER A 8 28.31 57.01 47.36
N VAL A 9 27.74 56.49 48.44
CA VAL A 9 27.01 55.22 48.46
C VAL A 9 25.68 55.47 47.77
N HIS A 10 25.53 55.01 46.52
CA HIS A 10 24.23 54.96 45.88
C HIS A 10 23.61 53.58 46.07
N HIS A 11 22.54 53.58 46.86
CA HIS A 11 21.64 52.47 47.14
C HIS A 11 21.06 51.94 45.82
N GLU A 12 21.43 50.71 45.47
CA GLU A 12 20.90 50.00 44.32
C GLU A 12 19.41 49.73 44.56
N ARG A 13 18.56 50.32 43.71
CA ARG A 13 17.11 50.14 43.72
C ARG A 13 16.80 48.96 42.80
N MET A 14 16.48 47.80 43.36
CA MET A 14 16.07 46.64 42.55
C MET A 14 14.71 46.92 41.89
N GLU A 15 14.72 47.12 40.57
CA GLU A 15 13.52 47.02 39.75
C GLU A 15 13.04 45.57 39.74
N LYS A 16 11.77 45.38 40.09
CA LYS A 16 11.11 44.07 40.09
C LYS A 16 10.87 43.67 38.63
N ALA A 17 11.75 42.83 38.08
CA ALA A 17 11.56 42.26 36.75
C ALA A 17 10.32 41.35 36.76
N ASN A 18 9.19 41.87 36.25
CA ASN A 18 7.99 41.08 35.99
C ASN A 18 8.11 40.43 34.60
N GLY A 19 9.03 39.46 34.48
CA GLY A 19 9.24 38.67 33.27
C GLY A 19 8.74 37.26 33.47
N LYS A 20 7.82 36.78 32.62
CA LYS A 20 7.53 35.34 32.51
C LYS A 20 8.84 34.61 32.23
N PRO A 21 9.14 33.50 32.92
CA PRO A 21 10.38 32.77 32.68
C PRO A 21 10.43 32.32 31.21
N PRO A 22 11.61 32.36 30.57
CA PRO A 22 11.74 31.89 29.20
C PRO A 22 11.32 30.43 29.14
N ALA A 23 10.45 30.09 28.18
CA ALA A 23 10.01 28.72 27.99
C ALA A 23 11.25 27.83 27.79
N SER A 24 11.45 26.88 28.71
CA SER A 24 12.59 25.97 28.67
C SER A 24 12.56 25.19 27.37
N ARG A 25 13.69 25.13 26.65
CA ARG A 25 13.83 24.33 25.43
C ARG A 25 13.46 22.85 25.66
N LEU A 26 13.64 22.37 26.90
CA LEU A 26 13.23 21.03 27.32
C LEU A 26 11.71 20.85 27.29
N CYS A 27 10.94 21.85 27.68
CA CYS A 27 9.47 21.81 27.59
C CYS A 27 9.02 21.76 26.14
N PHE A 28 9.66 22.52 25.24
CA PHE A 28 9.31 22.50 23.81
C PHE A 28 9.60 21.14 23.17
N LEU A 29 10.75 20.54 23.47
CA LEU A 29 11.10 19.21 22.98
C LEU A 29 10.18 18.12 23.55
N ALA A 30 9.80 18.21 24.83
CA ALA A 30 8.83 17.30 25.43
C ALA A 30 7.46 17.41 24.74
N THR A 31 6.97 18.63 24.49
CA THR A 31 5.69 18.82 23.78
C THR A 31 5.71 18.29 22.35
N LEU A 32 6.84 18.41 21.63
CA LEU A 32 6.97 17.85 20.28
C LEU A 32 7.01 16.32 20.30
N SER A 33 7.70 15.73 21.29
CA SER A 33 7.71 14.28 21.51
C SER A 33 6.31 13.75 21.82
N ASP A 34 5.58 14.42 22.71
CA ASP A 34 4.21 14.03 23.07
C ASP A 34 3.27 14.17 21.88
N MET A 35 3.36 15.27 21.10
CA MET A 35 2.58 15.43 19.88
C MET A 35 2.90 14.35 18.83
N PHE A 36 4.18 13.96 18.70
CA PHE A 36 4.60 12.89 17.80
C PHE A 36 4.00 11.54 18.20
N TRP A 37 4.04 11.20 19.50
CA TRP A 37 3.42 9.97 20.00
C TRP A 37 1.89 10.01 19.95
N ILE A 38 1.26 11.16 20.19
CA ILE A 38 -0.17 11.35 20.01
C ILE A 38 -0.54 11.16 18.53
N MET A 39 0.23 11.67 17.56
CA MET A 39 -0.07 11.43 16.15
C MET A 39 0.09 9.95 15.74
N ILE A 40 1.00 9.21 16.37
CA ILE A 40 1.18 7.78 16.12
C ILE A 40 0.05 6.94 16.75
N PHE A 41 -0.36 7.27 17.98
CA PHE A 41 -1.31 6.47 18.76
C PHE A 41 -2.75 6.99 18.75
N TYR A 42 -2.97 8.22 18.31
CA TYR A 42 -4.28 8.84 18.11
C TYR A 42 -4.63 8.80 16.62
N ASN A 43 -4.56 7.59 16.05
CA ASN A 43 -5.30 7.30 14.84
C ASN A 43 -6.69 6.88 15.33
N PRO A 44 -7.76 7.68 15.16
CA PRO A 44 -9.08 7.18 15.43
C PRO A 44 -9.27 6.03 14.45
N GLU A 45 -9.24 4.82 14.98
CA GLU A 45 -9.79 3.63 14.34
C GLU A 45 -11.18 4.02 13.86
N GLN A 46 -11.26 4.45 12.60
CA GLN A 46 -12.50 4.36 11.87
C GLN A 46 -12.76 2.87 11.83
N SER A 47 -13.64 2.43 12.73
CA SER A 47 -14.28 1.15 12.68
C SER A 47 -14.84 1.02 11.28
N VAL A 48 -14.08 0.37 10.41
CA VAL A 48 -14.60 -0.16 9.16
C VAL A 48 -15.69 -1.11 9.61
N SER A 49 -16.93 -0.69 9.42
CA SER A 49 -18.07 -1.59 9.47
C SER A 49 -17.79 -2.62 8.38
N TYR A 50 -17.21 -3.75 8.78
CA TYR A 50 -17.22 -4.94 7.96
C TYR A 50 -18.70 -5.27 7.79
N SER A 51 -19.26 -4.91 6.64
CA SER A 51 -20.53 -5.46 6.20
C SER A 51 -20.37 -6.97 6.28
N SER A 52 -20.98 -7.59 7.29
CA SER A 52 -20.97 -9.02 7.46
C SER A 52 -21.63 -9.60 6.22
N VAL A 53 -20.81 -10.10 5.30
CA VAL A 53 -21.28 -10.85 4.15
C VAL A 53 -22.12 -12.00 4.73
N PRO A 54 -23.42 -12.10 4.40
CA PRO A 54 -24.19 -13.26 4.81
C PRO A 54 -23.57 -14.46 4.11
N SER A 55 -22.97 -15.34 4.87
CA SER A 55 -22.58 -16.65 4.37
C SER A 55 -23.02 -17.69 5.36
N ASN A 56 -23.86 -18.61 4.90
CA ASN A 56 -23.77 -19.97 5.38
C ASN A 56 -22.34 -20.44 5.06
N PRO A 57 -21.44 -20.58 6.06
CA PRO A 57 -20.01 -20.82 5.82
C PRO A 57 -19.71 -22.24 5.33
N THR A 58 -20.72 -23.12 5.34
CA THR A 58 -20.55 -24.56 5.29
C THR A 58 -20.29 -25.13 3.90
N ASP A 59 -20.70 -24.44 2.82
CA ASP A 59 -20.60 -25.00 1.46
C ASP A 59 -19.26 -24.65 0.78
N PHE A 60 -18.90 -23.36 0.77
CA PHE A 60 -17.70 -22.87 0.09
C PHE A 60 -16.38 -23.38 0.71
N GLY A 61 -16.29 -23.42 2.03
CA GLY A 61 -15.12 -23.95 2.73
C GLY A 61 -14.92 -25.45 2.44
N SER A 62 -16.02 -26.19 2.33
CA SER A 62 -16.01 -27.62 2.00
C SER A 62 -15.49 -27.87 0.59
N ILE A 63 -15.94 -27.08 -0.40
CA ILE A 63 -15.46 -27.17 -1.80
C ILE A 63 -13.94 -26.93 -1.88
N ARG A 64 -13.44 -25.86 -1.24
CA ARG A 64 -11.99 -25.57 -1.24
C ARG A 64 -11.20 -26.68 -0.57
N SER A 65 -11.63 -27.13 0.62
CA SER A 65 -10.95 -28.19 1.37
C SER A 65 -10.93 -29.50 0.58
N ALA A 66 -12.00 -29.85 -0.12
CA ALA A 66 -12.06 -31.04 -0.97
C ALA A 66 -11.07 -30.96 -2.14
N ARG A 67 -10.96 -29.79 -2.80
CA ARG A 67 -9.98 -29.59 -3.89
C ARG A 67 -8.54 -29.65 -3.41
N THR A 68 -8.24 -29.09 -2.24
CA THR A 68 -6.90 -29.18 -1.61
C THR A 68 -6.57 -30.61 -1.20
N ALA A 69 -7.53 -31.34 -0.60
CA ALA A 69 -7.35 -32.73 -0.22
C ALA A 69 -7.08 -33.64 -1.44
N LYS A 70 -7.70 -33.34 -2.58
CA LYS A 70 -7.47 -34.06 -3.85
C LYS A 70 -6.06 -33.83 -4.43
N ASN A 71 -5.35 -32.79 -3.98
CA ASN A 71 -4.02 -32.42 -4.46
C ASN A 71 -2.96 -32.51 -3.36
N GLU A 72 -3.04 -33.54 -2.51
CA GLU A 72 -2.00 -33.84 -1.50
C GLU A 72 -1.69 -32.68 -0.55
N GLY A 73 -2.66 -31.77 -0.32
CA GLY A 73 -2.47 -30.59 0.52
C GLY A 73 -1.93 -29.36 -0.22
N ALA A 74 -1.54 -29.49 -1.49
CA ALA A 74 -1.25 -28.34 -2.33
C ALA A 74 -2.54 -27.55 -2.62
N VAL A 75 -2.42 -26.22 -2.66
CA VAL A 75 -3.51 -25.34 -3.10
C VAL A 75 -3.32 -25.09 -4.59
N PRO A 76 -4.04 -25.81 -5.48
CA PRO A 76 -3.93 -25.58 -6.91
C PRO A 76 -4.46 -24.20 -7.27
N ILE A 77 -3.64 -23.40 -7.96
CA ILE A 77 -3.99 -22.04 -8.37
C ILE A 77 -4.15 -22.01 -9.88
N GLU A 78 -5.28 -21.52 -10.35
CA GLU A 78 -5.46 -21.17 -11.75
C GLU A 78 -5.21 -19.67 -11.93
N THR A 79 -4.54 -19.28 -13.02
CA THR A 79 -4.40 -17.86 -13.38
C THR A 79 -5.30 -17.56 -14.57
N ILE A 80 -6.28 -16.69 -14.38
CA ILE A 80 -7.18 -16.23 -15.45
C ILE A 80 -6.89 -14.78 -15.81
N ARG A 81 -6.90 -14.46 -17.10
CA ARG A 81 -6.67 -13.10 -17.60
C ARG A 81 -7.54 -12.80 -18.82
N PRO A 82 -7.99 -11.54 -18.99
CA PRO A 82 -8.65 -11.13 -20.22
C PRO A 82 -7.68 -11.24 -21.41
N ALA A 83 -8.23 -11.53 -22.58
CA ALA A 83 -7.48 -11.60 -23.83
C ALA A 83 -7.15 -10.20 -24.41
N SER A 84 -7.80 -9.13 -23.93
CA SER A 84 -7.63 -7.76 -24.41
C SER A 84 -6.48 -7.04 -23.69
N THR A 85 -5.52 -6.56 -24.48
CA THR A 85 -4.24 -5.93 -24.09
C THR A 85 -4.34 -4.43 -23.75
N GLY A 86 -5.50 -3.95 -23.28
CA GLY A 86 -5.78 -2.51 -23.21
C GLY A 86 -5.57 -1.85 -21.84
N SER A 87 -6.25 -2.38 -20.82
CA SER A 87 -6.42 -1.73 -19.50
C SER A 87 -6.01 -2.62 -18.32
N ILE A 88 -6.12 -3.94 -18.48
CA ILE A 88 -5.91 -4.91 -17.38
C ILE A 88 -4.45 -5.41 -17.32
N SER A 89 -3.65 -5.13 -18.36
CA SER A 89 -2.22 -5.41 -18.40
C SER A 89 -1.38 -4.20 -17.99
N LEU A 90 -0.21 -4.47 -17.40
CA LEU A 90 0.78 -3.43 -17.09
C LEU A 90 1.09 -2.59 -18.34
N HIS A 91 1.02 -1.28 -18.20
CA HIS A 91 1.30 -0.36 -19.31
C HIS A 91 2.73 -0.61 -19.86
N PRO A 92 2.93 -0.71 -21.18
CA PRO A 92 4.22 -1.08 -21.77
C PRO A 92 5.31 -0.04 -21.51
N ASP A 93 4.93 1.25 -21.44
CA ASP A 93 5.84 2.31 -21.01
C ASP A 93 5.82 2.47 -19.48
N CYS A 94 6.82 1.88 -18.83
CA CYS A 94 6.97 1.89 -17.38
C CYS A 94 7.14 3.29 -16.76
N ARG A 95 7.50 4.30 -17.55
CA ARG A 95 7.57 5.70 -17.06
C ARG A 95 6.19 6.27 -16.74
N LYS A 96 5.14 5.75 -17.39
CA LYS A 96 3.77 6.24 -17.18
C LYS A 96 3.10 5.66 -15.95
N LEU A 97 3.66 4.60 -15.37
CA LEU A 97 3.06 3.88 -14.22
C LEU A 97 2.99 4.70 -12.92
N SER A 98 3.62 5.86 -12.85
CA SER A 98 3.50 6.80 -11.74
C SER A 98 3.73 8.22 -12.23
N LEU A 99 2.93 9.17 -11.74
CA LEU A 99 3.11 10.60 -12.07
C LEU A 99 4.41 11.18 -11.52
N TRP A 100 4.92 10.62 -10.42
CA TRP A 100 6.01 11.23 -9.65
C TRP A 100 7.34 10.51 -9.81
N THR A 101 7.33 9.28 -10.33
CA THR A 101 8.49 8.40 -10.27
C THR A 101 8.62 7.57 -11.54
N ASN A 102 9.81 7.54 -12.11
CA ASN A 102 10.12 6.62 -13.19
C ASN A 102 10.16 5.18 -12.65
N MET A 103 9.07 4.44 -12.86
CA MET A 103 8.94 3.08 -12.34
C MET A 103 9.76 2.04 -13.10
N CYS A 104 10.38 2.38 -14.25
CA CYS A 104 11.17 1.42 -15.04
C CYS A 104 12.29 0.75 -14.26
N LYS A 105 12.96 1.49 -13.37
CA LYS A 105 13.99 0.92 -12.50
C LYS A 105 13.40 -0.14 -11.58
N PHE A 106 12.21 0.11 -11.05
CA PHE A 106 11.57 -0.71 -10.04
C PHE A 106 10.77 -1.87 -10.61
N THR A 107 10.31 -1.78 -11.85
CA THR A 107 9.66 -2.91 -12.56
C THR A 107 10.66 -3.86 -13.21
N SER A 108 11.96 -3.51 -13.23
CA SER A 108 13.03 -4.42 -13.65
C SER A 108 13.14 -5.64 -12.72
N ASN A 109 13.84 -6.69 -13.19
CA ASN A 109 14.02 -7.94 -12.45
C ASN A 109 12.71 -8.48 -11.86
N ALA A 110 11.68 -8.56 -12.70
CA ALA A 110 10.36 -9.05 -12.32
C ALA A 110 9.73 -8.27 -11.14
N GLY A 111 10.04 -6.96 -11.02
CA GLY A 111 9.52 -6.08 -9.96
C GLY A 111 10.43 -5.95 -8.74
N LEU A 112 11.52 -6.70 -8.66
CA LEU A 112 12.47 -6.59 -7.54
C LEU A 112 13.38 -5.35 -7.66
N GLY A 113 13.52 -4.78 -8.85
CA GLY A 113 14.49 -3.73 -9.10
C GLY A 113 15.93 -4.25 -9.18
N PRO A 114 16.93 -3.35 -9.30
CA PRO A 114 18.33 -3.75 -9.46
C PRO A 114 18.87 -4.43 -8.18
N PRO A 115 19.84 -5.34 -8.31
CA PRO A 115 20.52 -5.92 -7.16
C PRO A 115 21.23 -4.83 -6.35
N LEU A 116 21.30 -5.01 -5.03
CA LEU A 116 22.08 -4.15 -4.14
C LEU A 116 23.53 -4.65 -4.07
N GLU A 117 24.46 -3.71 -4.15
CA GLU A 117 25.89 -4.00 -3.97
C GLU A 117 26.22 -4.23 -2.50
N ASN A 118 27.13 -5.17 -2.22
CA ASN A 118 27.58 -5.47 -0.87
C ASN A 118 28.85 -4.67 -0.49
N ALA A 119 28.85 -3.36 -0.76
CA ALA A 119 30.04 -2.51 -0.59
C ALA A 119 30.55 -2.49 0.87
N GLU A 120 29.63 -2.55 1.84
CA GLU A 120 29.93 -2.46 3.28
C GLU A 120 29.95 -3.83 3.99
N GLY A 121 29.78 -4.93 3.25
CA GLY A 121 29.73 -6.28 3.84
C GLY A 121 28.48 -6.58 4.67
N VAL A 122 27.47 -5.70 4.66
CA VAL A 122 26.22 -5.84 5.43
C VAL A 122 25.26 -6.85 4.80
N PHE A 123 25.28 -6.97 3.48
CA PHE A 123 24.39 -7.84 2.73
C PHE A 123 25.05 -9.19 2.39
N SER A 124 24.24 -10.18 2.04
CA SER A 124 24.75 -11.37 1.36
C SER A 124 25.13 -11.00 -0.07
N ASN A 125 26.09 -11.72 -0.67
CA ASN A 125 26.52 -11.48 -2.06
C ASN A 125 25.40 -11.64 -3.10
N THR A 126 24.30 -12.30 -2.73
CA THR A 126 23.12 -12.50 -3.59
C THR A 126 21.83 -12.37 -2.78
N GLY A 127 20.74 -12.02 -3.45
CA GLY A 127 19.39 -12.03 -2.85
C GLY A 127 18.86 -10.68 -2.36
N TRP A 128 19.67 -9.62 -2.45
CA TRP A 128 19.29 -8.27 -2.04
C TRP A 128 19.03 -7.39 -3.26
N TYR A 129 17.90 -6.69 -3.25
CA TYR A 129 17.44 -5.86 -4.37
C TYR A 129 16.87 -4.53 -3.87
N ALA A 130 17.03 -3.47 -4.67
CA ALA A 130 16.48 -2.15 -4.40
C ALA A 130 14.99 -2.09 -4.76
N THR A 131 14.19 -2.89 -4.05
CA THR A 131 12.76 -3.08 -4.28
C THR A 131 11.98 -1.82 -3.90
N ASN A 132 11.01 -1.44 -4.73
CA ASN A 132 10.06 -0.37 -4.42
C ASN A 132 8.80 -0.93 -3.78
N GLN A 133 8.28 -0.26 -2.75
CA GLN A 133 7.04 -0.64 -2.07
C GLN A 133 5.84 -0.79 -3.01
N PHE A 134 5.80 -0.03 -4.12
CA PHE A 134 4.69 -0.06 -5.07
C PHE A 134 4.83 -1.10 -6.20
N ALA A 135 5.86 -1.96 -6.16
CA ALA A 135 6.10 -2.96 -7.20
C ALA A 135 5.46 -4.34 -6.91
N VAL A 136 4.75 -4.49 -5.78
CA VAL A 136 4.27 -5.81 -5.31
C VAL A 136 3.31 -6.49 -6.28
N ASP A 137 2.53 -5.74 -7.08
CA ASP A 137 1.70 -6.32 -8.15
C ASP A 137 2.53 -7.12 -9.16
N VAL A 138 3.67 -6.54 -9.57
CA VAL A 138 4.60 -7.14 -10.55
C VAL A 138 5.39 -8.28 -9.92
N ILE A 139 5.84 -8.11 -8.67
CA ILE A 139 6.55 -9.14 -7.93
C ILE A 139 5.64 -10.37 -7.78
N PHE A 140 4.43 -10.18 -7.27
CA PHE A 140 3.50 -11.26 -7.01
C PHE A 140 3.12 -11.98 -8.30
N ASN A 141 2.78 -11.24 -9.38
CA ASN A 141 2.47 -11.86 -10.67
C ASN A 141 3.63 -12.73 -11.20
N ASN A 142 4.88 -12.28 -11.08
CA ASN A 142 6.02 -13.06 -11.56
C ASN A 142 6.40 -14.22 -10.63
N ARG A 143 6.21 -14.08 -9.32
CA ARG A 143 6.41 -15.18 -8.36
C ARG A 143 5.36 -16.26 -8.52
N THR A 144 4.10 -15.89 -8.74
CA THR A 144 3.01 -16.86 -8.93
C THR A 144 3.28 -17.79 -10.10
N LYS A 145 3.87 -17.30 -11.20
CA LYS A 145 4.26 -18.09 -12.38
C LYS A 145 5.28 -19.20 -12.09
N GLN A 146 5.98 -19.15 -10.96
CA GLN A 146 7.04 -20.09 -10.60
C GLN A 146 6.55 -21.23 -9.71
N TYR A 147 5.30 -21.20 -9.24
CA TYR A 147 4.78 -22.25 -8.37
C TYR A 147 4.41 -23.51 -9.17
N GLU A 148 4.76 -24.66 -8.61
CA GLU A 148 4.46 -25.98 -9.19
C GLU A 148 2.96 -26.33 -9.09
N CYS A 149 2.24 -25.71 -8.14
CA CYS A 149 0.80 -25.93 -7.95
C CYS A 149 -0.09 -25.19 -8.95
N LEU A 150 0.47 -24.58 -10.01
CA LEU A 150 -0.34 -23.94 -11.04
C LEU A 150 -1.09 -24.98 -11.87
N THR A 151 -2.40 -24.79 -12.03
CA THR A 151 -3.26 -25.64 -12.86
C THR A 151 -3.84 -24.86 -14.04
N LYS A 152 -4.11 -25.58 -15.12
CA LYS A 152 -4.89 -25.12 -16.28
C LYS A 152 -6.32 -25.67 -16.29
N ASP A 153 -6.64 -26.53 -15.32
CA ASP A 153 -7.95 -27.14 -15.14
C ASP A 153 -8.67 -26.45 -13.98
N SER A 154 -9.67 -25.64 -14.33
CA SER A 154 -10.49 -24.88 -13.39
C SER A 154 -11.31 -25.77 -12.45
N SER A 155 -11.56 -27.03 -12.81
CA SER A 155 -12.35 -27.96 -12.00
C SER A 155 -11.62 -28.36 -10.71
N ILE A 156 -10.29 -28.34 -10.72
CA ILE A 156 -9.44 -28.68 -9.59
C ILE A 156 -8.86 -27.45 -8.88
N ALA A 157 -8.93 -26.25 -9.47
CA ALA A 157 -8.41 -25.02 -8.90
C ALA A 157 -9.10 -24.67 -7.57
N ALA A 158 -8.32 -24.47 -6.51
CA ALA A 158 -8.81 -24.11 -5.17
C ALA A 158 -8.86 -22.59 -4.96
N ALA A 159 -8.12 -21.85 -5.78
CA ALA A 159 -8.14 -20.40 -5.87
C ALA A 159 -7.81 -19.96 -7.30
N ILE A 160 -8.30 -18.78 -7.66
CA ILE A 160 -8.14 -18.18 -8.98
C ILE A 160 -7.40 -16.86 -8.81
N PHE A 161 -6.17 -16.82 -9.28
CA PHE A 161 -5.37 -15.61 -9.32
C PHE A 161 -5.74 -14.77 -10.54
N VAL A 162 -6.05 -13.51 -10.31
CA VAL A 162 -6.35 -12.51 -11.34
C VAL A 162 -5.17 -11.53 -11.39
N PRO A 163 -4.31 -11.57 -12.44
CA PRO A 163 -3.12 -10.73 -12.53
C PRO A 163 -3.48 -9.32 -13.02
N PHE A 164 -4.24 -8.59 -12.19
CA PHE A 164 -4.59 -7.19 -12.40
C PHE A 164 -3.64 -6.29 -11.60
N TYR A 165 -3.00 -5.33 -12.26
CA TYR A 165 -2.03 -4.43 -11.64
C TYR A 165 -2.74 -3.23 -10.97
N ALA A 166 -3.61 -3.51 -10.00
CA ALA A 166 -4.51 -2.51 -9.41
C ALA A 166 -3.78 -1.29 -8.84
N GLY A 167 -2.61 -1.49 -8.22
CA GLY A 167 -1.81 -0.40 -7.67
C GLY A 167 -1.22 0.53 -8.74
N PHE A 168 -0.90 -0.02 -9.91
CA PHE A 168 -0.44 0.77 -11.06
C PHE A 168 -1.60 1.39 -11.83
N ASP A 169 -2.73 0.70 -11.96
CA ASP A 169 -3.93 1.22 -12.62
C ASP A 169 -4.45 2.48 -11.89
N ILE A 170 -4.67 2.39 -10.57
CA ILE A 170 -5.12 3.55 -9.77
C ILE A 170 -4.10 4.69 -9.80
N ALA A 171 -2.80 4.38 -9.87
CA ALA A 171 -1.72 5.38 -9.90
C ALA A 171 -1.81 6.34 -11.09
N LEU A 172 -2.36 5.89 -12.21
CA LEU A 172 -2.54 6.69 -13.42
C LEU A 172 -3.62 7.75 -13.23
N TYR A 173 -4.63 7.45 -12.43
CA TYR A 173 -5.89 8.20 -12.36
C TYR A 173 -6.17 8.79 -10.97
N LEU A 174 -5.23 8.69 -10.02
CA LEU A 174 -5.43 9.11 -8.63
C LEU A 174 -5.67 10.63 -8.49
N TRP A 175 -5.14 11.45 -9.41
CA TRP A 175 -5.18 12.90 -9.32
C TRP A 175 -5.64 13.55 -10.63
N GLY A 176 -6.65 14.43 -10.55
CA GLY A 176 -7.10 15.25 -11.69
C GLY A 176 -7.93 14.51 -12.74
N TYR A 177 -8.41 13.30 -12.42
CA TYR A 177 -9.32 12.51 -13.26
C TYR A 177 -10.67 12.36 -12.57
N ASN A 178 -11.72 12.21 -13.37
CA ASN A 178 -13.05 11.95 -12.85
C ASN A 178 -13.20 10.50 -12.36
N ILE A 179 -14.17 10.25 -11.49
CA ILE A 179 -14.46 8.91 -10.93
C ILE A 179 -14.72 7.91 -12.04
N SER A 180 -15.45 8.30 -13.09
CA SER A 180 -15.75 7.42 -14.22
C SER A 180 -14.50 6.87 -14.91
N VAL A 181 -13.44 7.67 -15.04
CA VAL A 181 -12.16 7.22 -15.61
C VAL A 181 -11.41 6.35 -14.61
N ARG A 182 -11.35 6.77 -13.34
CA ARG A 182 -10.67 6.03 -12.26
C ARG A 182 -11.23 4.63 -12.05
N ASP A 183 -12.55 4.46 -12.18
CA ASP A 183 -13.23 3.18 -11.94
C ASP A 183 -13.30 2.30 -13.20
N SER A 184 -12.96 2.82 -14.38
CA SER A 184 -13.23 2.17 -15.67
C SER A 184 -12.58 0.79 -15.81
N SER A 185 -11.28 0.65 -15.55
CA SER A 185 -10.55 -0.62 -15.63
C SER A 185 -11.08 -1.65 -14.64
N SER A 186 -11.41 -1.22 -13.42
CA SER A 186 -11.94 -2.10 -12.37
C SER A 186 -13.34 -2.62 -12.71
N LEU A 187 -14.20 -1.76 -13.24
CA LEU A 187 -15.53 -2.14 -13.72
C LEU A 187 -15.45 -3.07 -14.94
N GLU A 188 -14.53 -2.80 -15.88
CA GLU A 188 -14.28 -3.68 -17.03
C GLU A 188 -13.86 -5.07 -16.57
N LEU A 189 -12.92 -5.16 -15.62
CA LEU A 189 -12.43 -6.41 -15.07
C LEU A 189 -13.55 -7.21 -14.40
N VAL A 190 -14.34 -6.59 -13.52
CA VAL A 190 -15.42 -7.27 -12.81
C VAL A 190 -16.49 -7.74 -13.81
N ASN A 191 -16.86 -6.91 -14.78
CA ASN A 191 -17.80 -7.28 -15.84
C ASN A 191 -17.31 -8.45 -16.69
N TRP A 192 -15.99 -8.53 -16.94
CA TRP A 192 -15.39 -9.67 -17.62
C TRP A 192 -15.41 -10.93 -16.74
N LEU A 193 -15.00 -10.82 -15.47
CA LEU A 193 -14.99 -11.93 -14.51
C LEU A 193 -16.37 -12.52 -14.29
N MET A 194 -17.42 -11.70 -14.14
CA MET A 194 -18.79 -12.19 -13.94
C MET A 194 -19.33 -13.03 -15.11
N LYS A 195 -18.76 -12.91 -16.31
CA LYS A 195 -19.13 -13.71 -17.49
C LYS A 195 -18.41 -15.05 -17.57
N ARG A 196 -17.43 -15.29 -16.69
CA ARG A 196 -16.63 -16.50 -16.66
C ARG A 196 -17.36 -17.62 -15.91
N PRO A 197 -17.37 -18.87 -16.42
CA PRO A 197 -17.98 -19.99 -15.69
C PRO A 197 -17.33 -20.18 -14.31
N GLU A 198 -16.02 -19.93 -14.20
CA GLU A 198 -15.24 -20.03 -12.98
C GLU A 198 -15.78 -19.12 -11.86
N TRP A 199 -16.28 -17.93 -12.20
CA TRP A 199 -16.87 -16.99 -11.24
C TRP A 199 -18.11 -17.57 -10.54
N SER A 200 -18.92 -18.33 -11.27
CA SER A 200 -20.20 -18.84 -10.76
C SER A 200 -20.03 -19.90 -9.66
N VAL A 201 -18.87 -20.58 -9.63
CA VAL A 201 -18.55 -21.67 -8.70
C VAL A 201 -18.59 -21.19 -7.24
N MET A 202 -17.89 -20.11 -6.93
CA MET A 202 -17.83 -19.53 -5.58
C MET A 202 -18.28 -18.07 -5.51
N ARG A 203 -19.02 -17.61 -6.54
CA ARG A 203 -19.47 -16.21 -6.67
C ARG A 203 -18.33 -15.21 -6.49
N GLY A 204 -17.17 -15.52 -7.06
CA GLY A 204 -15.96 -14.70 -6.98
C GLY A 204 -15.15 -14.79 -5.67
N ARG A 205 -15.58 -15.57 -4.66
CA ARG A 205 -14.87 -15.65 -3.36
C ARG A 205 -13.53 -16.42 -3.40
N ASP A 206 -13.35 -17.22 -4.43
CA ASP A 206 -12.10 -17.92 -4.76
C ASP A 206 -11.18 -17.09 -5.66
N HIS A 207 -11.64 -15.94 -6.17
CA HIS A 207 -10.84 -15.04 -6.96
C HIS A 207 -10.08 -14.09 -6.04
N PHE A 208 -8.79 -13.91 -6.33
CA PHE A 208 -7.95 -12.98 -5.60
C PHE A 208 -7.00 -12.25 -6.54
N LEU A 209 -6.63 -11.04 -6.14
CA LEU A 209 -5.65 -10.20 -6.80
C LEU A 209 -4.80 -9.51 -5.74
N VAL A 210 -3.70 -8.90 -6.17
CA VAL A 210 -2.85 -8.06 -5.33
C VAL A 210 -3.02 -6.61 -5.76
N ALA A 211 -2.92 -5.71 -4.81
CA ALA A 211 -3.00 -4.27 -5.02
C ALA A 211 -1.79 -3.59 -4.37
N GLY A 212 -0.85 -3.14 -5.18
CA GLY A 212 0.46 -2.65 -4.74
C GLY A 212 0.51 -1.18 -4.34
N ARG A 213 -0.55 -0.66 -3.74
CA ARG A 213 -0.61 0.70 -3.19
C ARG A 213 -1.13 0.66 -1.76
N ILE A 214 -0.95 1.77 -1.06
CA ILE A 214 -1.51 1.93 0.28
C ILE A 214 -3.04 1.93 0.20
N THR A 215 -3.70 1.42 1.24
CA THR A 215 -5.17 1.32 1.28
C THR A 215 -5.86 2.67 1.09
N TRP A 216 -5.22 3.76 1.53
CA TRP A 216 -5.71 5.14 1.32
C TRP A 216 -5.99 5.46 -0.15
N ASP A 217 -5.12 5.01 -1.07
CA ASP A 217 -5.24 5.30 -2.51
C ASP A 217 -6.50 4.66 -3.13
N PHE A 218 -7.09 3.65 -2.48
CA PHE A 218 -8.29 2.95 -2.94
C PHE A 218 -9.56 3.38 -2.22
N ARG A 219 -9.47 4.29 -1.26
CA ARG A 219 -10.62 4.73 -0.46
C ARG A 219 -11.26 5.95 -1.11
N ARG A 220 -12.60 5.98 -1.08
CA ARG A 220 -13.40 7.18 -1.30
C ARG A 220 -14.47 7.26 -0.22
N LEU A 221 -14.82 8.47 0.20
CA LEU A 221 -15.87 8.68 1.20
C LEU A 221 -17.25 8.68 0.53
N THR A 222 -17.34 9.26 -0.65
CA THR A 222 -18.55 9.42 -1.44
C THR A 222 -18.28 9.11 -2.92
N ASP A 223 -19.34 9.10 -3.72
CA ASP A 223 -19.25 9.06 -5.18
C ASP A 223 -19.21 10.48 -5.80
N SER A 224 -18.69 11.46 -5.06
CA SER A 224 -18.47 12.84 -5.51
C SER A 224 -17.05 13.05 -6.02
N GLU A 225 -16.90 13.82 -7.10
CA GLU A 225 -15.61 14.20 -7.68
C GLU A 225 -14.74 15.10 -6.76
N SER A 226 -15.32 15.60 -5.67
CA SER A 226 -14.71 16.58 -4.76
C SER A 226 -13.88 15.98 -3.62
N ASP A 227 -13.92 14.66 -3.46
CA ASP A 227 -13.28 13.94 -2.34
C ASP A 227 -11.77 13.78 -2.49
#